data_AF-A0A4V1UFD9-F1
#
_entry.id   AF-A0A4V1UFD9-F1
#
_cell.length_a   1.000
_cell.length_b   1.000
_cell.length_c   1.000
_cell.angle_alpha   90.00
_cell.angle_beta   90.00
_cell.angle_gamma   90.00
#
_symmetry.space_group_name_H-M   'P 1'
#
loop_
_entity.id
_entity.type
_entity.pdbx_description
1 polymer ?
#
loop_
_entity_poly.entity_id
_entity_poly.type
_entity_poly.pdbx_seq_one_letter_code
_entity_poly.pdbx_strand_id
1 'polypeptide(L)' 'MYKHILISTDGSEVAQKGLDHGLSLAKEIGAKVSVITVTESFPVYASAGAGVGAGWVPIEMADYDKVQ' A
#
# COMPACT_ATOMS: atom_id res chain seq x y z
N MET A 1 2.78 24.11 -14.68
CA MET A 1 1.52 23.35 -14.57
C MET A 1 1.83 21.86 -14.45
N TYR A 2 1.00 21.10 -13.72
CA TYR A 2 1.21 19.67 -13.49
C TYR A 2 0.96 18.86 -14.76
N LYS A 3 1.89 17.95 -15.09
CA LYS A 3 1.77 17.01 -16.21
C LYS A 3 1.40 15.60 -15.75
N HIS A 4 1.64 15.32 -14.48
CA HIS A 4 1.39 14.03 -13.83
C HIS A 4 1.08 14.28 -12.36
N ILE A 5 -0.03 13.75 -11.88
CA ILE A 5 -0.48 13.81 -10.48
C ILE A 5 -0.33 12.42 -9.87
N LEU A 6 0.31 12.33 -8.70
CA LEU A 6 0.35 11.11 -7.90
C LEU A 6 -0.66 11.24 -6.75
N ILE A 7 -1.53 10.25 -6.60
CA ILE A 7 -2.58 10.23 -5.57
C ILE A 7 -2.33 9.00 -4.70
N SER A 8 -2.14 9.20 -3.39
CA SER A 8 -2.08 8.10 -2.44
C SER A 8 -3.48 7.78 -1.88
N THR A 9 -3.78 6.50 -1.67
CA THR A 9 -4.98 6.05 -0.96
C THR A 9 -4.64 4.93 0.01
N ASP A 10 -5.23 4.99 1.19
CA ASP A 10 -5.23 3.91 2.20
C ASP A 10 -6.55 3.13 2.21
N GLY A 11 -7.46 3.42 1.26
CA GLY A 11 -8.78 2.79 1.16
C GLY A 11 -9.85 3.38 2.09
N SER A 12 -9.53 4.38 2.90
CA SER A 12 -10.51 5.05 3.76
C SER A 12 -11.51 5.91 2.97
N GLU A 13 -12.67 6.19 3.56
CA GLU A 13 -13.69 7.09 2.95
C GLU A 13 -13.12 8.51 2.71
N VAL A 14 -12.20 8.95 3.58
CA VAL A 14 -11.55 10.26 3.44
C VAL A 14 -10.57 10.24 2.25
N ALA A 15 -9.80 9.17 2.09
CA ALA A 15 -8.93 9.02 0.93
C ALA A 15 -9.72 8.95 -0.38
N GLN A 16 -10.92 8.36 -0.38
CA GLN A 16 -11.80 8.35 -1.56
C GLN A 16 -12.17 9.77 -2.01
N LYS A 17 -12.49 10.68 -1.08
CA LYS A 17 -12.79 12.09 -1.40
C LYS A 17 -11.60 12.79 -2.07
N GLY A 18 -10.38 12.50 -1.60
CA GLY A 18 -9.14 12.98 -2.21
C GLY A 18 -8.90 12.43 -3.61
N LEU A 19 -9.21 11.14 -3.83
CA LEU A 19 -9.12 10.49 -5.13
C LEU A 19 -10.07 11.12 -6.14
N ASP A 20 -11.35 11.31 -5.76
CA ASP A 20 -12.35 11.94 -6.62
C ASP A 20 -11.93 13.35 -7.03
N HIS A 21 -11.44 14.14 -6.08
CA HIS A 21 -10.95 15.48 -6.35
C HIS A 21 -9.73 15.49 -7.28
N GLY A 22 -8.73 14.66 -6.99
CA GLY A 22 -7.50 14.59 -7.79
C GLY A 22 -7.76 14.13 -9.22
N LEU A 23 -8.68 13.19 -9.43
CA LEU A 23 -9.10 12.73 -10.76
C LEU A 23 -9.84 13.85 -11.53
N SER A 24 -10.72 14.61 -10.86
CA SER A 24 -11.40 15.75 -11.48
C SER A 24 -10.39 16.79 -11.96
N LEU A 25 -9.43 17.16 -11.10
CA LEU A 25 -8.38 18.10 -11.44
C LEU A 25 -7.52 17.60 -12.62
N ALA A 26 -7.09 16.33 -12.58
CA ALA A 26 -6.27 15.75 -13.64
C ALA A 26 -6.98 15.79 -15.00
N LYS A 27 -8.30 15.54 -15.02
CA LYS A 27 -9.12 15.60 -16.22
C LYS A 27 -9.18 17.02 -16.79
N GLU A 28 -9.36 18.03 -15.95
CA GLU A 28 -9.45 19.43 -16.39
C GLU A 28 -8.15 19.92 -17.04
N ILE A 29 -7.00 19.49 -16.53
CA ILE A 29 -5.69 19.95 -17.01
C ILE A 29 -5.01 18.98 -17.99
N GLY A 30 -5.64 17.85 -18.32
CA GLY A 30 -5.08 16.81 -19.19
C GLY A 30 -3.81 16.13 -18.62
N ALA A 31 -3.72 16.00 -17.30
CA ALA A 31 -2.58 15.37 -16.64
C ALA A 31 -2.73 13.85 -16.55
N LYS A 32 -1.59 13.14 -16.58
CA LYS A 32 -1.54 11.71 -16.22
C LYS A 32 -1.77 11.53 -14.73
N VAL A 33 -2.26 10.36 -14.32
CA VAL A 33 -2.46 10.02 -12.91
C VAL A 33 -1.80 8.69 -12.58
N SER A 34 -1.14 8.62 -11.43
CA SER A 34 -0.75 7.36 -10.79
C SER A 34 -1.37 7.30 -9.41
N VAL A 35 -2.09 6.22 -9.13
CA VAL A 35 -2.66 5.96 -7.79
C VAL A 35 -1.79 4.95 -7.08
N ILE A 36 -1.44 5.22 -5.83
CA ILE A 36 -0.61 4.33 -5.00
C ILE A 36 -1.30 4.01 -3.68
N THR A 37 -1.08 2.78 -3.21
CA THR A 37 -1.33 2.39 -1.82
C THR A 37 -0.03 1.84 -1.28
N VAL A 38 0.34 2.29 -0.08
CA VAL A 38 1.54 1.80 0.60
C VAL A 38 1.11 0.76 1.62
N THR A 39 1.58 -0.46 1.45
CA THR A 39 1.44 -1.53 2.42
C THR A 39 2.69 -1.60 3.28
N GLU A 40 2.62 -2.30 4.40
CA GLU A 40 3.82 -2.71 5.13
C GLU A 40 4.80 -3.48 4.24
N SER A 41 6.09 -3.40 4.57
CA SER A 41 7.12 -4.13 3.83
C SER A 41 6.90 -5.62 4.03
N PHE A 42 6.92 -6.39 2.95
CA PHE A 42 6.94 -7.85 3.04
C PHE A 42 8.13 -8.26 3.92
N PRO A 43 7.94 -9.05 4.99
CA PRO A 43 9.03 -9.40 5.88
C PRO A 43 10.13 -10.14 5.11
N VAL A 44 11.25 -9.47 4.88
CA VAL A 44 12.41 -9.98 4.12
C VAL A 44 13.08 -11.18 4.79
N TYR A 45 12.65 -11.54 6.01
CA TYR A 45 13.10 -12.74 6.72
C TYR A 45 12.71 -14.06 6.05
N ALA A 46 11.80 -14.05 5.05
CA ALA A 46 11.37 -15.29 4.37
C ALA A 46 12.23 -15.70 3.17
N SER A 47 13.15 -14.87 2.64
CA SER A 47 13.84 -15.17 1.37
C SER A 47 15.37 -15.15 1.40
N ALA A 48 16.00 -14.99 2.57
CA ALA A 48 17.47 -15.09 2.71
C ALA A 48 17.91 -16.08 3.81
N GLY A 49 17.18 -17.19 3.97
CA GLY A 49 17.40 -18.10 5.11
C GLY A 49 17.04 -19.57 4.92
N ALA A 50 16.83 -20.05 3.69
CA ALA A 50 16.93 -21.49 3.43
C ALA A 50 18.41 -21.91 3.47
N GLY A 51 19.02 -21.82 4.65
CA GLY A 51 20.47 -22.04 4.79
C GLY A 51 21.17 -21.60 6.07
N VAL A 52 20.50 -21.39 7.21
CA VAL A 52 21.08 -21.65 8.54
C VAL A 52 19.96 -21.82 9.56
N GLY A 53 19.97 -22.95 10.24
CA GLY A 53 18.91 -23.37 11.16
C GLY A 53 18.79 -22.50 12.42
N ALA A 54 17.70 -22.79 13.13
CA ALA A 54 17.26 -22.23 14.42
C ALA A 54 16.35 -20.99 14.35
N GLY A 55 15.07 -21.27 14.13
CA GLY A 55 14.02 -20.91 15.08
C GLY A 55 13.73 -19.42 15.28
N TRP A 56 12.70 -18.94 14.61
CA TRP A 56 11.80 -17.96 15.21
C TRP A 56 10.39 -18.12 14.62
N VAL A 57 9.41 -18.36 15.49
CA VAL A 57 7.99 -18.32 15.15
C VAL A 57 7.49 -16.94 15.53
N PRO A 58 7.02 -16.09 14.59
CA PRO A 58 6.42 -14.82 14.93
C PRO A 58 5.14 -15.07 15.74
N ILE A 59 5.06 -14.45 16.92
CA ILE A 59 3.91 -14.53 17.85
C ILE A 59 2.59 -14.15 17.15
N GLU A 60 2.66 -13.34 16.09
CA GLU A 60 1.50 -12.86 15.33
C GLU A 60 0.86 -13.94 14.44
N MET A 61 1.63 -14.91 13.94
CA MET A 61 1.11 -15.99 13.07
C MET A 61 0.25 -17.01 13.81
N ALA A 62 0.25 -16.99 15.16
CA ALA A 62 -0.64 -17.81 15.98
C ALA A 62 -2.07 -17.22 16.09
N ASP A 63 -2.26 -15.95 15.73
CA ASP A 63 -3.52 -15.23 15.94
C ASP A 63 -4.12 -14.64 14.64
N TYR A 64 -3.53 -14.88 13.47
CA TYR A 64 -4.09 -14.43 12.17
C TYR A 64 -5.52 -14.96 11.91
N ASP A 65 -5.86 -16.15 12.41
CA ASP A 65 -7.21 -16.72 12.30
C ASP A 65 -8.24 -16.05 13.25
N LYS A 66 -7.82 -15.16 14.16
CA LYS A 66 -8.70 -14.49 15.13
C LYS A 66 -9.07 -13.05 14.75
N VAL A 67 -8.55 -12.54 13.65
CA VAL A 67 -8.81 -11.18 13.12
C VAL A 67 -9.61 -11.18 11.81
N GLN A 68 -10.17 -12.34 11.42
CA GLN A 68 -11.27 -12.46 10.45
C GLN A 68 -12.55 -12.89 11.16
#